data_AF-A0A353W5S5-F1
#
_entry.id   AF-A0A353W5S5-F1
#
_cell.length_a   1.000
_cell.length_b   1.000
_cell.length_c   1.000
_cell.angle_alpha   90.00
_cell.angle_beta   90.00
_cell.angle_gamma   90.00
#
_symmetry.space_group_name_H-M   'P 1'
#
loop_
_entity.id
_entity.type
_entity.pdbx_description
1 polymer ?
#
loop_
_entity_poly.entity_id
_entity_poly.type
_entity_poly.pdbx_seq_one_letter_code
_entity_poly.pdbx_strand_id
1 'polypeptide(L)' 'LLEEDIGNALNELSEREASIIKLRFGLEGNRSHTLKELGEIFGVTRERIRQIQQKALRKLRSPQNQTRLRNYL' A
#
# COMPACT_ATOMS: atom_id res chain seq x y z
N LEU A 1 -6.71 -12.81 -0.38
CA LEU A 1 -5.31 -13.09 -0.01
C LEU A 1 -4.44 -11.83 -0.08
N LEU A 2 -4.29 -11.18 -1.25
CA LEU A 2 -3.51 -9.93 -1.35
C LEU A 2 -4.04 -8.79 -0.44
N GLU A 3 -5.35 -8.72 -0.25
CA GLU A 3 -6.02 -7.71 0.59
C GLU A 3 -5.69 -7.83 2.08
N GLU A 4 -5.51 -9.05 2.60
CA GLU A 4 -5.26 -9.30 4.03
C GLU A 4 -3.82 -8.94 4.42
N ASP A 5 -2.86 -9.28 3.56
CA ASP A 5 -1.45 -8.91 3.74
C ASP A 5 -1.26 -7.40 3.63
N ILE A 6 -1.95 -6.76 2.67
CA ILE A 6 -1.94 -5.30 2.58
C ILE A 6 -2.59 -4.69 3.82
N GLY A 7 -3.70 -5.23 4.32
CA GLY A 7 -4.34 -4.80 5.57
C GLY A 7 -3.37 -4.67 6.75
N ASN A 8 -2.52 -5.68 6.96
CA ASN A 8 -1.51 -5.64 8.02
C ASN A 8 -0.43 -4.58 7.78
N ALA A 9 0.03 -4.40 6.54
CA ALA A 9 1.00 -3.34 6.22
C ALA A 9 0.40 -1.93 6.29
N LEU A 10 -0.91 -1.79 6.10
CA LEU A 10 -1.64 -0.53 6.23
C LEU A 10 -1.70 -0.07 7.70
N ASN A 11 -1.73 -0.99 8.67
CA ASN A 11 -1.80 -0.63 10.10
C ASN A 11 -0.59 0.17 10.61
N GLU A 12 0.55 0.07 9.92
CA GLU A 12 1.75 0.85 10.27
C GLU A 12 1.98 2.07 9.36
N LEU A 13 1.06 2.36 8.45
CA LEU A 13 1.07 3.55 7.62
C LEU A 13 0.13 4.59 8.24
N SER A 14 0.39 5.87 7.97
CA SER A 14 -0.62 6.89 8.33
C SER A 14 -1.90 6.67 7.52
N GLU A 15 -3.06 7.10 8.01
CA GLU A 15 -4.35 6.97 7.30
C GLU A 15 -4.27 7.48 5.85
N ARG A 16 -3.54 8.58 5.63
CA ARG A 16 -3.31 9.14 4.30
C ARG A 16 -2.45 8.24 3.42
N GLU A 17 -1.35 7.70 3.96
CA GLU A 17 -0.52 6.73 3.23
C GLU A 17 -1.29 5.43 2.93
N ALA A 18 -2.09 4.96 3.89
CA ALA A 18 -2.93 3.78 3.74
C ALA A 18 -3.97 3.97 2.61
N SER A 19 -4.63 5.12 2.57
CA SER A 19 -5.59 5.49 1.52
C SER A 19 -4.96 5.50 0.13
N ILE A 20 -3.75 6.05 0.01
CA ILE A 20 -2.97 6.05 -1.24
C ILE A 20 -2.69 4.61 -1.70
N ILE A 21 -2.31 3.72 -0.78
CA ILE A 21 -2.02 2.32 -1.10
C ILE A 21 -3.30 1.56 -1.49
N LYS A 22 -4.41 1.75 -0.77
CA LYS A 22 -5.70 1.13 -1.11
C LYS A 22 -6.14 1.49 -2.53
N LEU A 23 -6.10 2.78 -2.88
CA LEU A 23 -6.44 3.26 -4.22
C LEU A 23 -5.43 2.81 -5.29
N ARG A 24 -4.14 2.69 -4.93
CA ARG A 24 -3.10 2.21 -5.86
C ARG A 24 -3.32 0.76 -6.27
N PHE A 25 -3.71 -0.09 -5.33
CA PHE A 25 -3.92 -1.53 -5.56
C PHE A 25 -5.38 -1.89 -5.87
N GLY A 26 -6.29 -0.92 -5.87
CA GLY A 26 -7.71 -1.16 -6.14
C GLY A 26 -8.39 -2.02 -5.08
N LEU A 27 -8.03 -1.80 -3.81
CA LEU A 27 -8.59 -2.55 -2.68
C LEU A 27 -9.96 -2.00 -2.28
N GLU A 28 -10.76 -2.82 -1.60
CA GLU A 28 -12.10 -2.44 -1.12
C GLU A 28 -13.06 -2.04 -2.26
N GLY A 29 -12.93 -2.70 -3.42
CA GLY A 29 -13.78 -2.43 -4.59
C GLY A 29 -13.42 -1.15 -5.35
N ASN A 30 -12.32 -0.48 -5.01
CA ASN A 30 -11.84 0.68 -5.76
C ASN A 30 -11.16 0.26 -7.07
N ARG A 31 -11.22 1.13 -8.07
CA ARG A 31 -10.36 0.99 -9.26
C ARG A 31 -8.91 1.29 -8.89
N SER A 32 -7.97 0.59 -9.52
CA SER A 32 -6.55 0.90 -9.37
C SER A 32 -6.22 2.24 -10.01
N HIS A 33 -5.56 3.11 -9.26
CA HIS A 33 -5.13 4.43 -9.73
C HIS A 33 -3.65 4.47 -10.10
N THR A 34 -3.30 5.32 -11.08
CA THR A 34 -1.90 5.55 -11.45
C THR A 34 -1.18 6.42 -10.42
N LEU A 35 0.16 6.38 -10.39
CA LEU A 35 0.94 7.28 -9.53
C LEU A 35 0.67 8.77 -9.82
N LYS A 36 0.35 9.10 -11.08
CA LYS A 36 0.04 10.47 -11.51
C LYS A 36 -1.33 10.90 -10.97
N GLU A 37 -2.36 10.07 -11.17
CA GLU A 37 -3.71 10.31 -10.66
C GLU A 37 -3.72 10.46 -9.14
N LEU A 38 -3.01 9.59 -8.42
CA LEU A 38 -2.88 9.72 -6.97
C LEU A 38 -2.12 10.99 -6.57
N GLY A 39 -1.13 11.41 -7.35
CA GLY A 39 -0.47 12.70 -7.12
C GLY A 39 -1.45 13.87 -7.20
N GLU A 40 -2.30 13.87 -8.23
CA GLU A 40 -3.34 14.89 -8.42
C GLU A 40 -4.41 14.84 -7.32
N ILE A 41 -4.95 13.66 -6.98
CA ILE A 41 -5.97 13.46 -5.94
C ILE A 41 -5.47 13.91 -4.56
N PHE A 42 -4.23 13.55 -4.21
CA PHE A 42 -3.66 13.83 -2.90
C PHE A 42 -2.85 15.12 -2.85
N GLY A 43 -2.80 15.91 -3.92
CA GLY A 43 -2.05 17.18 -3.97
C GLY A 43 -0.55 17.00 -3.70
N VAL A 44 0.05 15.89 -4.16
CA VAL A 44 1.47 15.59 -3.98
C VAL A 44 2.12 15.19 -5.30
N THR A 45 3.44 15.23 -5.35
CA THR A 45 4.16 14.82 -6.56
C THR A 45 4.01 13.32 -6.80
N ARG A 46 4.08 12.91 -8.07
CA ARG A 46 4.15 11.49 -8.47
C ARG A 46 5.24 10.73 -7.73
N GLU A 47 6.38 11.38 -7.50
CA GLU A 47 7.52 10.81 -6.80
C GLU A 47 7.19 10.55 -5.32
N ARG A 48 6.44 11.44 -4.67
CA ARG A 48 5.96 11.20 -3.30
C ARG A 48 5.08 9.96 -3.22
N ILE A 49 4.18 9.74 -4.17
CA ILE A 49 3.37 8.52 -4.24
C ILE A 49 4.26 7.28 -4.43
N ARG A 50 5.27 7.35 -5.32
CA ARG A 50 6.23 6.26 -5.54
C ARG A 50 7.00 5.90 -4.26
N GLN A 51 7.41 6.89 -3.48
CA GLN A 51 8.09 6.68 -2.19
C GLN A 51 7.17 5.98 -1.18
N ILE A 52 5.91 6.43 -1.08
CA ILE A 52 4.91 5.81 -0.20
C ILE A 52 4.67 4.35 -0.61
N GLN A 53 4.54 4.08 -1.91
CA GLN A 53 4.39 2.72 -2.44
C GLN A 53 5.58 1.82 -2.05
N GLN A 54 6.82 2.28 -2.22
CA GLN A 54 7.99 1.51 -1.83
C GLN A 54 8.07 1.28 -0.31
N LYS A 55 7.72 2.29 0.49
CA LYS A 55 7.66 2.17 1.95
C LYS A 55 6.68 1.07 2.36
N ALA A 56 5.49 1.05 1.77
CA ALA A 56 4.48 0.01 1.99
C ALA A 56 4.98 -1.38 1.57
N LEU A 57 5.56 -1.51 0.36
CA LEU A 57 6.13 -2.77 -0.13
C LEU A 57 7.29 -3.28 0.74
N ARG A 58 8.14 -2.38 1.26
CA ARG A 58 9.23 -2.75 2.17
C ARG A 58 8.69 -3.32 3.48
N LYS A 59 7.60 -2.76 3.99
CA LYS A 59 6.91 -3.25 5.20
C LYS A 59 6.26 -4.61 4.98
N LEU A 60 5.63 -4.83 3.83
CA LEU A 60 5.10 -6.13 3.43
C LEU A 60 6.18 -7.22 3.39
N ARG A 61 7.40 -6.87 2.99
CA ARG A 61 8.55 -7.78 2.91
C ARG A 61 9.34 -7.92 4.22
N SER A 62 8.94 -7.26 5.30
CA SER A 62 9.62 -7.37 6.61
C SER A 62 9.53 -8.80 7.16
N PRO A 63 10.58 -9.34 7.81
CA PRO A 63 10.58 -10.67 8.43
C PRO A 63 9.37 -10.94 9.33
N GLN A 64 8.91 -9.92 10.07
CA GLN A 64 7.74 -9.98 10.95
C GLN A 64 6.44 -10.30 10.18
N ASN A 65 6.32 -9.79 8.94
CA ASN A 65 5.19 -10.07 8.03
C ASN A 65 5.47 -11.30 7.14
N GLN A 66 6.73 -11.60 6.84
CA GLN A 66 7.16 -12.79 6.09
C GLN A 66 6.89 -14.10 6.85
N THR A 67 7.03 -14.14 8.18
CA THR A 67 6.69 -15.33 8.98
C THR A 67 5.18 -15.62 8.93
N ARG A 68 4.34 -14.59 8.89
CA ARG A 68 2.90 -14.74 8.66
C ARG A 68 2.62 -15.26 7.25
N LEU A 69 3.21 -14.64 6.21
CA LEU A 69 3.10 -15.09 4.82
C LEU A 69 3.60 -16.53 4.60
N ARG A 70 4.64 -16.97 5.31
CA ARG A 70 5.19 -18.34 5.24
C ARG A 70 4.33 -19.39 5.94
N ASN A 71 3.52 -19.03 6.93
CA ASN A 71 2.65 -19.98 7.63
C ASN A 71 1.39 -20.34 6.82
N TYR A 72 1.23 -19.80 5.60
CA TYR A 72 0.10 -20.06 4.71
C TYR A 72 0.52 -20.68 3.35
N LEU A 73 1.79 -21.07 3.19
CA LEU A 73 2.31 -21.91 2.09
C LEU A 73 2.62 -23.31 2.62
#